data_AF-A0A2E1JA07-F1
#
_entry.id   AF-A0A2E1JA07-F1
#
_cell.length_a   1.000
_cell.length_b   1.000
_cell.length_c   1.000
_cell.angle_alpha   90.00
_cell.angle_beta   90.00
_cell.angle_gamma   90.00
#
_symmetry.space_group_name_H-M   'P 1'
#
loop_
_entity.id
_entity.type
_entity.pdbx_description
1 polymer ?
#
loop_
_entity_poly.entity_id
_entity_poly.type
_entity_poly.pdbx_seq_one_letter_code
_entity_poly.pdbx_strand_id
1 'polypeptide(L)'
;MSASAGDFVTPGTHVFTDDNTSLGEGIVSTENGALALLSGKLILEKGVISVEIPGSTANLPKIGDIVIGQVNRLNAKTAEIRILHIEGKEGGERDIPALKLFADIYVTDFVDRYIPSAGDAMRSRDIVRAKITQFEPMLKASTRDGHSLGVIHAICPPCGAVLQKTDSIPDFNVRCDRCDYQGYRVLSSSFGIGYSVPENSDIDTFNRPGERWSEQAEKVLGHDGARPYLSPLADFRRGMKHDIPSSVAKQMGRNNSNNRSRGQRREMHKTTCTMCSKSTEVPFKPTPGKPIRCRDCMSKVNDGTATKEELSAERQVLKAARSNMLESSGVKLFVGSISWDANEEDLRKLFSTFGELKEVHIAKDRETGKSRGFAFIKFSSLKDGQKAVKELDGAEFHGRKISVQESNESRGGSGNRRRHGRK
;
A
#
# COMPACT_ATOMS: atom_id res chain seq x y z
N MET A 1 62.05 -24.83 6.31
CA MET A 1 61.40 -25.92 7.03
C MET A 1 59.92 -25.86 6.69
N SER A 2 59.40 -26.87 6.02
CA SER A 2 57.98 -26.98 5.69
C SER A 2 57.24 -27.61 6.87
N ALA A 3 56.16 -26.99 7.32
CA ALA A 3 55.32 -27.51 8.40
C ALA A 3 54.37 -28.59 7.87
N SER A 4 54.09 -29.59 8.72
CA SER A 4 53.25 -30.75 8.44
C SER A 4 51.98 -30.74 9.30
N ALA A 5 51.04 -31.66 9.03
CA ALA A 5 49.80 -31.75 9.81
C ALA A 5 50.10 -32.03 11.30
N GLY A 6 49.53 -31.20 12.18
CA GLY A 6 49.76 -31.23 13.62
C GLY A 6 50.70 -30.15 14.14
N ASP A 7 51.48 -29.51 13.27
CA ASP A 7 52.41 -28.44 13.66
C ASP A 7 51.68 -27.11 13.89
N PHE A 8 52.20 -26.31 14.82
CA PHE A 8 51.78 -24.93 14.99
C PHE A 8 52.50 -24.04 13.97
N VAL A 9 51.73 -23.27 13.21
CA VAL A 9 52.22 -22.39 12.15
C VAL A 9 51.92 -20.94 12.44
N THR A 10 52.74 -20.06 11.87
CA THR A 10 52.55 -18.60 11.88
C THR A 10 52.36 -18.09 10.45
N PRO A 11 51.78 -16.89 10.27
CA PRO A 11 51.69 -16.29 8.94
C PRO A 11 53.06 -16.23 8.25
N GLY A 12 53.18 -16.78 7.05
CA GLY A 12 54.43 -16.87 6.27
C GLY A 12 55.18 -18.21 6.40
N THR A 13 54.71 -19.14 7.23
CA THR A 13 55.29 -20.49 7.29
C THR A 13 54.89 -21.30 6.05
N HIS A 14 55.86 -21.95 5.40
CA HIS A 14 55.61 -22.85 4.28
C HIS A 14 54.95 -24.15 4.76
N VAL A 15 53.89 -24.57 4.08
CA VAL A 15 53.13 -25.79 4.39
C VAL A 15 53.49 -26.85 3.36
N PHE A 16 53.77 -28.06 3.82
CA PHE A 16 53.99 -29.21 2.95
C PHE A 16 52.65 -29.69 2.38
N THR A 17 52.54 -29.78 1.06
CA THR A 17 51.34 -30.24 0.36
C THR A 17 51.71 -31.36 -0.60
N ASP A 18 51.03 -32.49 -0.49
CA ASP A 18 51.10 -33.59 -1.46
C ASP A 18 50.15 -33.31 -2.65
N ASP A 19 50.40 -33.92 -3.81
CA ASP A 19 49.59 -33.75 -5.04
C ASP A 19 48.10 -34.10 -4.86
N ASN A 20 47.76 -34.82 -3.79
CA ASN A 20 46.40 -35.26 -3.47
C ASN A 20 45.73 -34.43 -2.36
N THR A 21 46.38 -33.36 -1.90
CA THR A 21 45.85 -32.47 -0.85
C THR A 21 45.33 -31.17 -1.43
N SER A 22 44.10 -30.82 -1.04
CA SER A 22 43.49 -29.53 -1.38
C SER A 22 43.72 -28.50 -0.28
N LEU A 23 43.84 -27.24 -0.66
CA LEU A 23 44.07 -26.14 0.26
C LEU A 23 42.74 -25.69 0.88
N GLY A 24 42.69 -25.72 2.20
CA GLY A 24 41.56 -25.26 3.01
C GLY A 24 41.76 -23.85 3.54
N GLU A 25 40.99 -23.54 4.59
CA GLU A 25 40.97 -22.21 5.20
C GLU A 25 42.31 -21.85 5.86
N GLY A 26 42.76 -20.61 5.66
CA GLY A 26 44.00 -20.10 6.25
C GLY A 26 45.29 -20.43 5.50
N ILE A 27 45.21 -20.99 4.28
CA ILE A 27 46.37 -21.32 3.43
C ILE A 27 46.18 -20.75 2.03
N VAL A 28 47.25 -20.21 1.45
CA VAL A 28 47.26 -19.67 0.09
C VAL A 28 48.33 -20.35 -0.75
N SER A 29 48.03 -20.68 -2.01
CA SER A 29 49.05 -21.10 -2.97
C SER A 29 49.74 -19.88 -3.56
N THR A 30 51.06 -19.89 -3.54
CA THR A 30 51.91 -18.92 -4.24
C THR A 30 52.82 -19.63 -5.23
N GLU A 31 53.53 -18.89 -6.08
CA GLU A 31 54.51 -19.44 -7.03
C GLU A 31 55.62 -20.26 -6.33
N ASN A 32 55.89 -19.96 -5.05
CA ASN A 32 56.91 -20.64 -4.23
C ASN A 32 56.33 -21.71 -3.29
N GLY A 33 55.08 -22.13 -3.49
CA GLY A 33 54.40 -23.17 -2.71
C GLY A 33 53.29 -22.64 -1.79
N ALA A 34 52.72 -23.55 -0.99
CA ALA A 34 51.65 -23.24 -0.06
C ALA A 34 52.18 -22.52 1.20
N LEU A 35 51.52 -21.44 1.58
CA LEU A 35 51.87 -20.59 2.73
C LEU A 35 50.69 -20.46 3.69
N ALA A 36 50.96 -20.57 4.98
CA ALA A 36 49.99 -20.26 6.02
C ALA A 36 49.78 -18.74 6.11
N LEU A 37 48.52 -18.30 6.10
CA LEU A 37 48.11 -16.91 6.31
C LEU A 37 47.75 -16.62 7.77
N LEU A 38 47.38 -17.65 8.52
CA LEU A 38 46.87 -17.55 9.89
C LEU A 38 47.85 -18.24 10.85
N SER A 39 47.86 -17.79 12.10
CA SER A 39 48.56 -18.46 13.19
C SER A 39 47.63 -19.48 13.84
N GLY A 40 48.03 -20.75 13.87
CA GLY A 40 47.18 -21.84 14.34
C GLY A 40 47.82 -23.21 14.14
N LYS A 41 47.06 -24.27 14.41
CA LYS A 41 47.52 -25.65 14.23
C LYS A 41 47.10 -26.16 12.87
N LEU A 42 48.01 -26.77 12.11
CA LEU A 42 47.66 -27.40 10.84
C LEU A 42 46.85 -28.68 11.08
N ILE A 43 45.70 -28.79 10.43
CA ILE A 43 44.85 -29.97 10.47
C ILE A 43 44.60 -30.45 9.04
N LEU A 44 44.79 -31.76 8.85
CA LEU A 44 44.42 -32.46 7.63
C LEU A 44 43.11 -33.21 7.88
N GLU A 45 42.01 -32.71 7.34
CA GLU A 45 40.71 -33.38 7.38
C GLU A 45 40.26 -33.75 5.97
N LYS A 46 39.99 -35.04 5.72
CA LYS A 46 39.45 -35.55 4.45
C LYS A 46 40.24 -35.11 3.20
N GLY A 47 41.56 -34.96 3.32
CA GLY A 47 42.42 -34.52 2.21
C GLY A 47 42.46 -33.00 2.00
N VAL A 48 41.89 -32.22 2.92
CA VAL A 48 42.00 -30.75 2.94
C VAL A 48 42.92 -30.33 4.09
N ILE A 49 44.00 -29.60 3.79
CA ILE A 49 44.87 -29.01 4.82
C ILE A 49 44.33 -27.62 5.16
N SER A 50 44.07 -27.35 6.43
CA SER A 50 43.62 -26.04 6.93
C SER A 50 44.36 -25.65 8.20
N VAL A 51 44.39 -24.34 8.50
CA VAL A 51 44.94 -23.82 9.75
C VAL A 51 43.80 -23.62 10.74
N GLU A 52 43.73 -24.46 11.76
CA GLU A 52 42.79 -24.28 12.87
C GLU A 52 43.33 -23.22 13.83
N ILE A 53 42.56 -22.15 14.02
CA ILE A 53 42.90 -21.11 15.01
C ILE A 53 42.32 -21.53 16.36
N PRO A 54 43.15 -21.74 17.41
CA PRO A 54 42.63 -21.98 18.75
C PRO A 54 41.79 -20.78 19.21
N GLY A 55 40.50 -21.04 19.50
CA GLY A 55 39.55 -20.05 20.02
C GLY A 55 38.70 -19.32 18.98
N SER A 56 38.93 -19.44 17.67
CA SER A 56 38.13 -18.68 16.69
C SER A 56 37.71 -19.48 15.46
N THR A 57 36.65 -20.26 15.60
CA THR A 57 35.83 -20.61 14.43
C THR A 57 34.82 -19.49 14.22
N ALA A 58 34.77 -18.94 13.00
CA ALA A 58 33.73 -17.96 12.67
C ALA A 58 32.37 -18.65 12.79
N ASN A 59 31.41 -18.01 13.47
CA ASN A 59 30.05 -18.53 13.58
C ASN A 59 29.33 -18.39 12.24
N LEU A 60 29.54 -19.39 11.38
CA LEU A 60 28.93 -19.47 10.06
C LEU A 60 27.64 -20.30 10.13
N PRO A 61 26.50 -19.72 9.73
CA PRO A 61 25.24 -20.46 9.63
C PRO A 61 25.32 -21.53 8.55
N LYS A 62 24.86 -22.75 8.86
CA LYS A 62 24.72 -23.86 7.92
C LYS A 62 23.23 -24.16 7.68
N ILE A 63 22.94 -24.85 6.58
CA ILE A 63 21.58 -25.31 6.29
C ILE A 63 21.15 -26.27 7.40
N GLY A 64 19.97 -26.04 7.96
CA GLY A 64 19.42 -26.83 9.06
C GLY A 64 19.67 -26.25 10.46
N ASP A 65 20.57 -25.28 10.61
CA ASP A 65 20.83 -24.63 11.90
C ASP A 65 19.59 -23.84 12.36
N ILE A 66 19.38 -23.82 13.68
CA ILE A 66 18.37 -22.98 14.33
C ILE A 66 19.03 -21.68 14.77
N VAL A 67 18.42 -20.56 14.41
CA VAL A 67 18.92 -19.23 14.70
C VAL A 67 17.90 -18.40 15.45
N ILE A 68 18.40 -17.56 16.34
CA ILE A 68 17.64 -16.49 16.99
C ILE A 68 17.98 -15.19 16.27
N GLY A 69 16.96 -14.51 15.77
CA GLY A 69 17.11 -13.24 15.08
C GLY A 69 16.09 -12.22 15.53
N GLN A 70 16.40 -10.95 15.29
CA GLN A 70 15.47 -9.84 15.47
C GLN A 70 14.92 -9.41 14.11
N VAL A 71 13.61 -9.19 14.01
CA VAL A 71 13.00 -8.64 12.79
C VAL A 71 13.51 -7.21 12.57
N ASN A 72 14.33 -7.04 11.53
CA ASN A 72 14.91 -5.75 11.17
C ASN A 72 13.97 -4.96 10.26
N ARG A 73 13.54 -5.58 9.16
CA ARG A 73 12.71 -4.95 8.13
C ARG A 73 11.59 -5.89 7.70
N LEU A 74 10.41 -5.31 7.49
CA LEU A 74 9.26 -6.03 6.98
C LEU A 74 8.87 -5.47 5.61
N ASN A 75 8.88 -6.35 4.62
CA ASN A 75 8.32 -6.09 3.31
C ASN A 75 6.94 -6.73 3.21
N ALA A 76 6.30 -6.59 2.05
CA ALA A 76 4.97 -7.14 1.84
C ALA A 76 4.94 -8.67 1.96
N LYS A 77 5.90 -9.34 1.33
CA LYS A 77 5.98 -10.81 1.19
C LYS A 77 7.17 -11.45 1.91
N THR A 78 8.08 -10.65 2.44
CA THR A 78 9.29 -11.13 3.13
C THR A 78 9.50 -10.37 4.43
N ALA A 79 10.00 -11.07 5.43
CA ALA A 79 10.56 -10.49 6.65
C ALA A 79 12.06 -10.70 6.64
N GLU A 80 12.81 -9.61 6.77
CA GLU A 80 14.26 -9.62 6.91
C GLU A 80 14.57 -9.66 8.41
N ILE A 81 15.16 -10.76 8.87
CA ILE A 81 15.62 -10.94 10.24
C ILE A 81 17.14 -10.75 10.31
N ARG A 82 17.58 -10.00 11.32
CA ARG A 82 18.98 -9.90 11.71
C ARG A 82 19.31 -11.04 12.65
N ILE A 83 20.21 -11.94 12.28
CA ILE A 83 20.64 -13.04 13.14
C ILE A 83 21.47 -12.48 14.29
N LEU A 84 21.12 -12.87 15.51
CA LEU A 84 21.81 -12.51 16.74
C LEU A 84 22.62 -13.69 17.28
N HIS A 85 22.08 -14.90 17.19
CA HIS A 85 22.69 -16.10 17.76
C HIS A 85 22.31 -17.36 16.98
N ILE A 86 23.21 -18.34 16.95
CA ILE A 86 22.98 -19.66 16.35
C ILE A 86 22.97 -20.68 17.48
N GLU A 87 21.85 -21.36 17.69
CA GLU A 87 21.71 -22.34 18.76
C GLU A 87 22.65 -23.53 18.52
N GLY A 88 23.30 -24.01 19.59
CA GLY A 88 24.23 -25.15 19.53
C GLY A 88 25.66 -24.82 19.07
N LYS A 89 25.97 -23.54 18.76
CA LYS A 89 27.33 -23.07 18.44
C LYS A 89 27.85 -22.10 19.49
N GLU A 90 27.89 -22.56 20.74
CA GLU A 90 28.37 -21.78 21.89
C GLU A 90 29.89 -21.54 21.88
N GLY A 91 30.64 -22.28 21.06
CA GLY A 91 32.10 -22.17 20.94
C GLY A 91 32.62 -21.14 19.93
N GLY A 92 31.74 -20.41 19.25
CA GLY A 92 32.14 -19.36 18.31
C GLY A 92 32.30 -18.02 19.03
N GLU A 93 33.51 -17.68 19.47
CA GLU A 93 33.84 -16.40 20.12
C GLU A 93 33.69 -15.19 19.18
N ARG A 94 33.59 -15.43 17.86
CA ARG A 94 33.46 -14.39 16.83
C ARG A 94 32.01 -14.20 16.39
N ASP A 95 31.65 -12.92 16.24
CA ASP A 95 30.38 -12.49 15.67
C ASP A 95 30.14 -13.01 14.25
N ILE A 96 28.86 -13.10 13.88
CA ILE A 96 28.43 -13.52 12.55
C ILE A 96 28.91 -12.48 11.51
N PRO A 97 29.53 -12.91 10.40
CA PRO A 97 29.97 -12.00 9.35
C PRO A 97 28.83 -11.13 8.80
N ALA A 98 29.11 -9.84 8.51
CA ALA A 98 28.11 -8.88 8.05
C ALA A 98 27.32 -9.34 6.80
N LEU A 99 27.96 -10.08 5.89
CA LEU A 99 27.32 -10.64 4.69
C LEU A 99 26.29 -11.75 4.99
N LYS A 100 26.39 -12.38 6.16
CA LYS A 100 25.53 -13.49 6.60
C LYS A 100 24.70 -13.12 7.84
N LEU A 101 24.63 -11.83 8.14
CA LEU A 101 23.96 -11.28 9.32
C LEU A 101 22.45 -11.14 9.13
N PHE A 102 21.96 -11.20 7.88
CA PHE A 102 20.54 -11.10 7.56
C PHE A 102 20.02 -12.35 6.86
N ALA A 103 18.80 -12.76 7.22
CA ALA A 103 18.06 -13.82 6.58
C ALA A 103 16.66 -13.37 6.20
N ASP A 104 16.17 -13.85 5.06
CA ASP A 104 14.80 -13.58 4.61
C ASP A 104 13.88 -14.77 4.94
N ILE A 105 12.71 -14.47 5.49
CA ILE A 105 11.62 -15.42 5.67
C ILE A 105 10.46 -15.01 4.78
N TYR A 106 9.97 -15.93 3.95
CA TYR A 106 8.83 -15.69 3.09
C TYR A 106 7.52 -15.96 3.81
N VAL A 107 6.45 -15.30 3.36
CA VAL A 107 5.11 -15.47 3.94
C VAL A 107 4.59 -16.91 3.90
N THR A 108 5.04 -17.70 2.92
CA THR A 108 4.71 -19.14 2.80
C THR A 108 5.36 -20.01 3.87
N ASP A 109 6.42 -19.51 4.48
CA ASP A 109 7.31 -20.26 5.37
C ASP A 109 7.14 -19.82 6.83
N PHE A 110 6.10 -19.01 7.11
CA PHE A 110 5.78 -18.59 8.48
C PHE A 110 5.04 -19.69 9.26
N VAL A 111 3.84 -20.03 8.80
CA VAL A 111 2.92 -21.02 9.40
C VAL A 111 2.16 -21.66 8.25
N ASP A 112 1.61 -22.85 8.45
CA ASP A 112 0.66 -23.47 7.53
C ASP A 112 -0.72 -22.79 7.57
N ARG A 113 -0.76 -21.47 7.39
CA ARG A 113 -1.96 -20.64 7.35
C ARG A 113 -1.76 -19.52 6.35
N TYR A 114 -2.79 -19.19 5.57
CA TYR A 114 -2.67 -18.12 4.56
C TYR A 114 -2.51 -16.75 5.23
N ILE A 115 -1.32 -16.17 5.17
CA ILE A 115 -1.06 -14.82 5.66
C ILE A 115 -0.92 -13.90 4.42
N PRO A 116 -1.61 -12.77 4.32
CA PRO A 116 -1.49 -11.89 3.15
C PRO A 116 -0.25 -11.00 3.19
N SER A 117 0.25 -10.65 4.38
CA SER A 117 1.42 -9.80 4.56
C SER A 117 2.31 -10.26 5.72
N ALA A 118 3.63 -10.15 5.54
CA ALA A 118 4.60 -10.50 6.59
C ALA A 118 4.41 -9.69 7.88
N GLY A 119 3.89 -8.46 7.78
CA GLY A 119 3.59 -7.66 8.95
C GLY A 119 2.47 -8.25 9.83
N ASP A 120 1.56 -9.04 9.29
CA ASP A 120 0.48 -9.61 10.08
C ASP A 120 0.96 -10.84 10.87
N ALA A 121 2.06 -11.49 10.42
CA ALA A 121 2.74 -12.57 11.13
C ALA A 121 3.65 -12.07 12.27
N MET A 122 4.39 -10.99 12.03
CA MET A 122 5.43 -10.49 12.93
C MET A 122 5.63 -8.97 12.76
N ARG A 123 6.21 -8.30 13.75
CA ARG A 123 6.54 -6.87 13.69
C ARG A 123 8.04 -6.61 13.85
N SER A 124 8.45 -5.42 13.43
CA SER A 124 9.82 -4.95 13.63
C SER A 124 10.17 -5.01 15.11
N ARG A 125 11.39 -5.48 15.40
CA ARG A 125 11.94 -5.71 16.75
C ARG A 125 11.41 -6.95 17.49
N ASP A 126 10.48 -7.70 16.93
CA ASP A 126 10.15 -9.01 17.47
C ASP A 126 11.39 -9.94 17.39
N ILE A 127 11.58 -10.77 18.41
CA ILE A 127 12.64 -11.79 18.46
C ILE A 127 12.03 -13.10 17.95
N VAL A 128 12.66 -13.70 16.96
CA VAL A 128 12.16 -14.87 16.23
C VAL A 128 13.21 -15.98 16.26
N ARG A 129 12.77 -17.20 16.54
CA ARG A 129 13.54 -18.43 16.33
C ARG A 129 13.16 -19.00 14.97
N ALA A 130 14.12 -19.20 14.08
CA ALA A 130 13.89 -19.71 12.75
C ALA A 130 14.95 -20.74 12.36
N LYS A 131 14.61 -21.65 11.45
CA LYS A 131 15.52 -22.65 10.91
C LYS A 131 16.03 -22.23 9.54
N ILE A 132 17.32 -22.36 9.29
CA ILE A 132 17.92 -22.00 7.99
C ILE A 132 17.61 -23.07 6.95
N THR A 133 17.03 -22.66 5.82
CA THR A 133 16.65 -23.55 4.72
C THR A 133 17.59 -23.45 3.53
N GLN A 134 18.07 -22.24 3.23
CA GLN A 134 18.91 -21.97 2.07
C GLN A 134 20.06 -21.02 2.46
N PHE A 135 21.26 -21.29 1.96
CA PHE A 135 22.45 -20.49 2.26
C PHE A 135 22.84 -19.50 1.13
N GLU A 136 22.67 -19.90 -0.13
CA GLU A 136 23.01 -19.12 -1.33
C GLU A 136 21.84 -19.11 -2.33
N PRO A 137 21.58 -18.00 -3.07
CA PRO A 137 22.38 -16.76 -3.14
C PRO A 137 22.15 -15.79 -1.96
N MET A 138 21.06 -15.99 -1.21
CA MET A 138 20.71 -15.23 -0.01
C MET A 138 20.31 -16.20 1.08
N LEU A 139 20.57 -15.85 2.33
CA LEU A 139 20.24 -16.69 3.46
C LEU A 139 18.72 -16.67 3.67
N LYS A 140 18.09 -17.84 3.64
CA LYS A 140 16.65 -17.98 3.89
C LYS A 140 16.41 -18.80 5.14
N ALA A 141 15.37 -18.41 5.87
CA ALA A 141 14.92 -19.12 7.05
C ALA A 141 13.42 -19.42 6.98
N SER A 142 12.99 -20.41 7.75
CA SER A 142 11.62 -20.91 7.86
C SER A 142 11.24 -21.00 9.33
N THR A 143 9.99 -20.67 9.65
CA THR A 143 9.37 -20.94 10.95
C THR A 143 8.27 -21.99 10.87
N ARG A 144 8.03 -22.56 9.69
CA ARG A 144 6.94 -23.52 9.44
C ARG A 144 7.24 -24.92 9.98
N ASP A 145 8.50 -25.33 9.98
CA ASP A 145 8.90 -26.75 10.10
C ASP A 145 8.93 -27.30 11.54
N GLY A 146 8.55 -26.50 12.56
CA GLY A 146 8.51 -26.99 13.93
C GLY A 146 7.83 -26.03 14.91
N HIS A 147 7.11 -26.59 15.88
CA HIS A 147 6.37 -25.85 16.92
C HIS A 147 7.26 -24.97 17.79
N SER A 148 8.56 -25.28 17.86
CA SER A 148 9.56 -24.49 18.56
C SER A 148 9.99 -23.23 17.80
N LEU A 149 9.66 -23.11 16.52
CA LEU A 149 10.02 -22.00 15.66
C LEU A 149 8.91 -20.94 15.65
N GLY A 150 9.28 -19.68 15.46
CA GLY A 150 8.36 -18.53 15.49
C GLY A 150 8.84 -17.43 16.43
N VAL A 151 7.96 -16.49 16.73
CA VAL A 151 8.22 -15.36 17.61
C VAL A 151 8.33 -15.86 19.05
N ILE A 152 9.45 -15.54 19.72
CA ILE A 152 9.72 -15.86 21.13
C ILE A 152 9.37 -14.67 22.03
N HIS A 153 9.61 -13.45 21.53
CA HIS A 153 9.36 -12.23 22.27
C HIS A 153 8.81 -11.16 21.34
N ALA A 154 7.70 -10.55 21.75
CA ALA A 154 7.07 -9.47 21.02
C ALA A 154 6.67 -8.34 21.96
N ILE A 155 6.77 -7.13 21.44
CA ILE A 155 6.39 -5.91 22.13
C ILE A 155 5.17 -5.28 21.48
N CYS A 156 4.38 -4.61 22.29
CA CYS A 156 3.20 -3.89 21.87
C CYS A 156 3.62 -2.65 21.06
N PRO A 157 3.21 -2.50 19.78
CA PRO A 157 3.58 -1.34 18.97
C PRO A 157 3.20 0.03 19.56
N PRO A 158 2.01 0.23 20.17
CA PRO A 158 1.63 1.53 20.72
C PRO A 158 2.33 1.92 22.02
N CYS A 159 2.53 0.98 22.96
CA CYS A 159 2.99 1.32 24.32
C CYS A 159 4.33 0.70 24.72
N GLY A 160 4.88 -0.20 23.90
CA GLY A 160 6.16 -0.88 24.15
C GLY A 160 6.13 -1.95 25.24
N ALA A 161 4.98 -2.24 25.86
CA ALA A 161 4.88 -3.31 26.85
C ALA A 161 5.01 -4.69 26.20
N VAL A 162 5.51 -5.68 26.95
CA VAL A 162 5.60 -7.07 26.48
C VAL A 162 4.19 -7.64 26.29
N LEU A 163 3.98 -8.33 25.17
CA LEU A 163 2.69 -8.96 24.88
C LEU A 163 2.54 -10.29 25.63
N GLN A 164 1.32 -10.59 26.06
CA GLN A 164 0.94 -11.87 26.66
C GLN A 164 0.13 -12.72 25.69
N LYS A 165 0.21 -14.05 25.85
CA LYS A 165 -0.64 -15.00 25.11
C LYS A 165 -2.08 -14.87 25.58
N THR A 166 -3.03 -14.92 24.67
CA THR A 166 -4.47 -14.91 24.97
C THR A 166 -5.23 -15.53 23.82
N ASP A 167 -6.31 -16.26 24.09
CA ASP A 167 -7.24 -16.81 23.07
C ASP A 167 -8.67 -16.29 23.30
N SER A 168 -8.81 -15.07 23.83
CA SER A 168 -10.11 -14.50 24.18
C SER A 168 -10.96 -14.15 22.96
N ILE A 169 -10.30 -13.76 21.86
CA ILE A 169 -10.95 -13.47 20.57
C ILE A 169 -10.39 -14.46 19.57
N PRO A 170 -11.23 -15.14 18.77
CA PRO A 170 -10.75 -16.08 17.76
C PRO A 170 -9.76 -15.37 16.83
N ASP A 171 -8.69 -16.08 16.47
CA ASP A 171 -7.59 -15.62 15.60
C ASP A 171 -6.63 -14.57 16.19
N PHE A 172 -6.89 -14.00 17.36
CA PHE A 172 -5.98 -13.08 18.02
C PHE A 172 -5.30 -13.78 19.20
N ASN A 173 -4.02 -14.10 19.03
CA ASN A 173 -3.27 -14.91 19.99
C ASN A 173 -2.41 -14.10 20.96
N VAL A 174 -2.28 -12.79 20.77
CA VAL A 174 -1.54 -11.90 21.66
C VAL A 174 -2.36 -10.69 22.09
N ARG A 175 -2.21 -10.30 23.37
CA ARG A 175 -2.77 -9.06 23.94
C ARG A 175 -1.71 -8.26 24.67
N CYS A 176 -1.98 -6.97 24.83
CA CYS A 176 -1.23 -6.11 25.75
C CYS A 176 -2.03 -5.92 27.04
N ASP A 177 -1.37 -5.92 28.20
CA ASP A 177 -2.03 -5.64 29.48
C ASP A 177 -2.11 -4.15 29.80
N ARG A 178 -1.29 -3.32 29.13
CA ARG A 178 -1.22 -1.87 29.39
C ARG A 178 -2.18 -1.07 28.53
N CYS A 179 -2.42 -1.53 27.31
CA CYS A 179 -3.33 -0.91 26.37
C CYS A 179 -4.15 -2.00 25.71
N ASP A 180 -5.21 -1.61 25.05
CA ASP A 180 -6.18 -2.56 24.52
C ASP A 180 -5.76 -3.20 23.18
N TYR A 181 -4.46 -3.21 22.89
CA TYR A 181 -3.93 -3.82 21.67
C TYR A 181 -4.08 -5.34 21.72
N GLN A 182 -4.70 -5.88 20.67
CA GLN A 182 -4.76 -7.31 20.38
C GLN A 182 -4.32 -7.56 18.95
N GLY A 183 -3.67 -8.68 18.71
CA GLY A 183 -3.07 -9.00 17.42
C GLY A 183 -2.87 -10.48 17.23
N TYR A 184 -2.48 -10.84 16.00
CA TYR A 184 -1.94 -12.14 15.68
C TYR A 184 -0.41 -12.04 15.56
N ARG A 185 0.29 -13.04 16.07
CA ARG A 185 1.72 -13.28 15.85
C ARG A 185 1.94 -14.76 15.60
N VAL A 186 2.95 -15.10 14.82
CA VAL A 186 3.37 -16.50 14.68
C VAL A 186 4.14 -16.89 15.93
N LEU A 187 3.48 -17.51 16.91
CA LEU A 187 4.08 -17.77 18.22
C LEU A 187 4.93 -19.04 18.19
N SER A 188 6.12 -18.96 18.76
CA SER A 188 6.92 -20.13 19.12
C SER A 188 6.40 -20.76 20.41
N SER A 189 6.64 -22.06 20.58
CA SER A 189 6.43 -22.77 21.83
C SER A 189 7.05 -22.07 23.06
N SER A 190 8.18 -21.39 22.85
CA SER A 190 8.95 -20.70 23.90
C SER A 190 8.49 -19.28 24.21
N PHE A 191 7.39 -18.81 23.59
CA PHE A 191 7.00 -17.41 23.72
C PHE A 191 6.73 -17.02 25.18
N GLY A 192 7.43 -15.99 25.66
CA GLY A 192 7.32 -15.50 27.04
C GLY A 192 8.06 -16.33 28.11
N ILE A 193 8.62 -17.50 27.76
CA ILE A 193 9.34 -18.38 28.70
C ILE A 193 10.86 -18.19 28.56
N GLY A 194 11.33 -17.65 27.43
CA GLY A 194 12.75 -17.40 27.18
C GLY A 194 13.39 -18.54 26.39
N TYR A 195 14.54 -19.06 26.86
CA TYR A 195 15.35 -20.03 26.11
C TYR A 195 14.89 -21.49 26.29
N SER A 196 14.40 -21.86 27.47
CA SER A 196 13.96 -23.21 27.79
C SER A 196 12.63 -23.55 27.11
N VAL A 197 12.65 -24.49 26.17
CA VAL A 197 11.44 -25.06 25.55
C VAL A 197 10.91 -26.15 26.48
N PRO A 198 9.73 -26.01 27.11
CA PRO A 198 9.08 -27.13 27.77
C PRO A 198 8.59 -28.10 26.69
N GLU A 199 8.86 -29.40 26.84
CA GLU A 199 8.48 -30.44 25.86
C GLU A 199 6.95 -30.54 25.64
N ASN A 200 6.15 -29.93 26.50
CA ASN A 200 4.70 -30.12 26.59
C ASN A 200 3.87 -28.84 26.39
N SER A 201 4.38 -27.86 25.66
CA SER A 201 3.62 -26.62 25.40
C SER A 201 2.78 -26.74 24.12
N ASP A 202 1.49 -27.01 24.29
CA ASP A 202 0.46 -27.01 23.24
C ASP A 202 0.20 -25.59 22.71
N ILE A 203 1.08 -25.11 21.82
CA ILE A 203 0.98 -23.76 21.22
C ILE A 203 0.46 -23.78 19.78
N ASP A 204 0.42 -24.94 19.15
CA ASP A 204 -0.26 -25.13 17.86
C ASP A 204 -1.72 -24.70 17.90
N THR A 205 -2.38 -24.87 19.05
CA THR A 205 -3.74 -24.42 19.29
C THR A 205 -3.90 -22.91 19.10
N PHE A 206 -2.89 -22.11 19.44
CA PHE A 206 -2.93 -20.65 19.29
C PHE A 206 -2.61 -20.18 17.86
N ASN A 207 -1.82 -20.94 17.11
CA ASN A 207 -1.46 -20.59 15.73
C ASN A 207 -2.53 -21.03 14.72
N ARG A 208 -3.33 -22.07 15.06
CA ARG A 208 -4.43 -22.64 14.27
C ARG A 208 -3.99 -22.96 12.82
N PRO A 209 -3.02 -23.87 12.63
CA PRO A 209 -2.57 -24.24 11.29
C PRO A 209 -3.73 -24.87 10.49
N GLY A 210 -3.80 -24.57 9.20
CA GLY A 210 -4.80 -25.08 8.27
C GLY A 210 -6.17 -24.38 8.32
N GLU A 211 -6.46 -23.60 9.36
CA GLU A 211 -7.75 -22.91 9.51
C GLU A 211 -7.83 -21.60 8.72
N ARG A 212 -9.02 -21.33 8.16
CA ARG A 212 -9.32 -20.05 7.53
C ARG A 212 -9.54 -18.96 8.59
N TRP A 213 -9.24 -17.71 8.24
CA TRP A 213 -9.51 -16.55 9.10
C TRP A 213 -11.01 -16.30 9.28
N SER A 214 -11.40 -15.88 10.48
CA SER A 214 -12.73 -15.34 10.75
C SER A 214 -12.97 -14.04 9.97
N GLU A 215 -14.24 -13.72 9.71
CA GLU A 215 -14.62 -12.49 8.99
C GLU A 215 -14.12 -11.21 9.69
N GLN A 216 -13.99 -11.25 11.02
CA GLN A 216 -13.46 -10.13 11.80
C GLN A 216 -11.94 -9.98 11.60
N ALA A 217 -11.20 -11.09 11.57
CA ALA A 217 -9.77 -11.09 11.31
C ALA A 217 -9.45 -10.71 9.85
N GLU A 218 -10.20 -11.22 8.86
CA GLU A 218 -10.04 -10.86 7.44
C GLU A 218 -10.16 -9.34 7.20
N LYS A 219 -10.99 -8.62 7.97
CA LYS A 219 -11.11 -7.15 7.88
C LYS A 219 -9.87 -6.40 8.39
N VAL A 220 -9.08 -7.01 9.27
CA VAL A 220 -7.89 -6.40 9.90
C VAL A 220 -6.61 -6.73 9.14
N LEU A 221 -6.58 -7.88 8.46
CA LEU A 221 -5.43 -8.34 7.69
C LEU A 221 -5.10 -7.41 6.50
N GLY A 222 -3.82 -7.20 6.27
CA GLY A 222 -3.33 -6.33 5.21
C GLY A 222 -3.34 -7.00 3.85
N HIS A 223 -4.45 -6.89 3.10
CA HIS A 223 -4.56 -7.43 1.74
C HIS A 223 -3.69 -6.71 0.69
N ASP A 224 -3.23 -5.50 0.96
CA ASP A 224 -2.80 -4.55 -0.08
C ASP A 224 -1.29 -4.43 -0.33
N GLY A 225 -0.46 -5.36 0.16
CA GLY A 225 0.92 -5.57 -0.35
C GLY A 225 1.88 -4.37 -0.42
N ALA A 226 1.54 -3.18 0.06
CA ALA A 226 2.37 -1.99 0.03
C ALA A 226 1.78 -0.89 0.90
N ARG A 227 2.40 -0.64 2.05
CA ARG A 227 2.71 0.75 2.43
C ARG A 227 4.15 0.78 2.93
N PRO A 228 5.07 1.44 2.21
CA PRO A 228 6.39 1.70 2.71
C PRO A 228 6.24 2.59 3.95
N TYR A 229 7.08 2.35 4.96
CA TYR A 229 7.04 2.99 6.28
C TYR A 229 5.88 2.51 7.17
N LEU A 230 6.01 1.29 7.70
CA LEU A 230 5.43 0.99 9.02
C LEU A 230 6.19 1.84 10.05
N SER A 231 5.83 3.12 10.15
CA SER A 231 6.12 3.87 11.37
C SER A 231 5.29 3.23 12.50
N PRO A 232 5.73 3.36 13.77
CA PRO A 232 4.88 3.00 14.92
C PRO A 232 3.45 3.59 14.82
N LEU A 233 3.28 4.70 14.10
CA LEU A 233 2.00 5.35 13.80
C LEU A 233 1.10 4.58 12.80
N ALA A 234 1.69 3.82 11.86
CA ALA A 234 0.94 2.96 10.95
C ALA A 234 0.43 1.69 11.66
N ASP A 235 1.16 1.21 12.67
CA ASP A 235 0.72 0.14 13.56
C ASP A 235 -0.43 0.58 14.46
N PHE A 236 -0.41 1.83 14.96
CA PHE A 236 -1.56 2.42 15.66
C PHE A 236 -2.85 2.39 14.82
N ARG A 237 -2.75 2.44 13.48
CA ARG A 237 -3.91 2.38 12.57
C ARG A 237 -4.38 0.96 12.24
N ARG A 238 -3.57 -0.07 12.54
CA ARG A 238 -3.90 -1.49 12.28
C ARG A 238 -4.49 -2.22 13.49
N GLY A 239 -4.32 -1.71 14.70
CA GLY A 239 -5.09 -2.20 15.85
C GLY A 239 -6.59 -1.94 15.65
N MET A 240 -7.45 -2.79 16.23
CA MET A 240 -8.87 -2.47 16.36
C MET A 240 -8.97 -1.04 16.91
N LYS A 241 -9.63 -0.15 16.17
CA LYS A 241 -9.98 1.16 16.71
C LYS A 241 -10.76 0.88 18.00
N HIS A 242 -10.24 1.36 19.12
CA HIS A 242 -11.10 1.58 20.27
C HIS A 242 -12.18 2.54 19.82
N ASP A 243 -13.44 2.13 19.99
CA ASP A 243 -14.51 3.11 20.09
C ASP A 243 -14.09 4.06 21.19
N ILE A 244 -13.88 5.32 20.81
CA ILE A 244 -13.53 6.37 21.77
C ILE A 244 -14.65 6.35 22.81
N PRO A 245 -14.34 6.18 24.12
CA PRO A 245 -15.35 6.17 25.16
C PRO A 245 -16.25 7.39 25.00
N SER A 246 -17.57 7.20 25.12
CA SER A 246 -18.54 8.25 24.77
C SER A 246 -18.30 9.57 25.54
N SER A 247 -17.72 9.49 26.74
CA SER A 247 -17.23 10.62 27.54
C SER A 247 -16.10 11.40 26.85
N VAL A 248 -15.08 10.71 26.34
CA VAL A 248 -13.92 11.28 25.64
C VAL A 248 -14.30 11.76 24.24
N ALA A 249 -15.19 11.03 23.53
CA ALA A 249 -15.71 11.44 22.23
C ALA A 249 -16.51 12.75 22.34
N LYS A 250 -17.30 12.91 23.40
CA LYS A 250 -18.00 14.17 23.73
C LYS A 250 -17.03 15.30 24.08
N GLN A 251 -15.91 14.99 24.74
CA GLN A 251 -14.90 15.97 25.12
C GLN A 251 -14.04 16.44 23.93
N MET A 252 -13.69 15.51 23.03
CA MET A 252 -13.07 15.83 21.73
C MET A 252 -14.02 16.60 20.81
N GLY A 253 -15.33 16.31 20.85
CA GLY A 253 -16.35 17.10 20.15
C GLY A 253 -16.41 18.55 20.61
N ARG A 254 -16.09 18.83 21.88
CA ARG A 254 -15.99 20.20 22.44
C ARG A 254 -14.67 20.89 22.12
N ASN A 255 -13.54 20.19 22.10
CA ASN A 255 -12.26 20.84 21.78
C ASN A 255 -12.04 21.03 20.26
N ASN A 256 -12.72 20.27 19.41
CA ASN A 256 -12.69 20.47 17.95
C ASN A 256 -13.62 21.62 17.49
N SER A 257 -14.37 22.26 18.40
CA SER A 257 -15.17 23.46 18.10
C SER A 257 -14.36 24.75 18.18
N ASN A 258 -13.21 24.76 18.85
CA ASN A 258 -12.45 25.99 19.08
C ASN A 258 -11.29 26.20 18.11
N ASN A 259 -10.98 25.24 17.23
CA ASN A 259 -9.95 25.46 16.21
C ASN A 259 -10.27 24.87 14.82
N ARG A 260 -11.55 24.66 14.52
CA ARG A 260 -12.00 24.71 13.12
C ARG A 260 -12.38 26.14 12.84
N SER A 261 -11.48 26.84 12.15
CA SER A 261 -11.79 28.04 11.36
C SER A 261 -13.24 27.95 10.91
N ARG A 262 -14.08 28.90 11.36
CA ARG A 262 -15.52 29.02 11.10
C ARG A 262 -15.83 28.49 9.70
N GLY A 263 -16.13 27.20 9.60
CA GLY A 263 -16.70 26.63 8.40
C GLY A 263 -18.05 27.29 8.32
N GLN A 264 -18.22 28.19 7.34
CA GLN A 264 -19.49 28.86 7.08
C GLN A 264 -20.60 27.81 7.24
N ARG A 265 -21.54 28.10 8.14
CA ARG A 265 -22.72 27.27 8.38
C ARG A 265 -23.30 26.95 7.00
N ARG A 266 -23.26 25.67 6.58
CA ARG A 266 -23.70 25.28 5.24
C ARG A 266 -25.13 25.82 5.06
N GLU A 267 -25.32 26.69 4.08
CA GLU A 267 -26.64 27.21 3.75
C GLU A 267 -27.53 26.02 3.37
N MET A 268 -28.66 25.89 4.07
CA MET A 268 -29.65 24.87 3.78
C MET A 268 -30.47 25.33 2.58
N HIS A 269 -30.49 24.53 1.51
CA HIS A 269 -31.28 24.82 0.33
C HIS A 269 -32.62 24.09 0.41
N LYS A 270 -33.72 24.84 0.33
CA LYS A 270 -35.08 24.28 0.25
C LYS A 270 -35.26 23.60 -1.11
N THR A 271 -35.71 22.35 -1.06
CA THR A 271 -35.90 21.48 -2.23
C THR A 271 -37.11 20.57 -2.04
N THR A 272 -37.51 19.88 -3.09
CA THR A 272 -38.48 18.79 -3.03
C THR A 272 -37.77 17.45 -3.22
N CYS A 273 -38.19 16.45 -2.44
CA CYS A 273 -37.71 15.09 -2.55
C CYS A 273 -38.16 14.47 -3.89
N THR A 274 -37.26 13.84 -4.62
CA THR A 274 -37.52 13.20 -5.93
C THR A 274 -38.35 11.91 -5.83
N MET A 275 -38.42 11.29 -4.64
CA MET A 275 -39.19 10.06 -4.41
C MET A 275 -40.59 10.31 -3.85
N CYS A 276 -40.74 11.26 -2.92
CA CYS A 276 -42.00 11.46 -2.20
C CYS A 276 -42.59 12.86 -2.36
N SER A 277 -41.96 13.72 -3.16
CA SER A 277 -42.39 15.10 -3.45
C SER A 277 -42.56 16.02 -2.23
N LYS A 278 -42.14 15.57 -1.03
CA LYS A 278 -42.17 16.38 0.20
C LYS A 278 -41.10 17.47 0.15
N SER A 279 -41.40 18.63 0.74
CA SER A 279 -40.43 19.71 0.92
C SER A 279 -39.37 19.29 1.94
N THR A 280 -38.10 19.45 1.57
CA THR A 280 -36.93 19.06 2.36
C THR A 280 -35.78 20.04 2.20
N GLU A 281 -34.90 20.09 3.19
CA GLU A 281 -33.73 20.95 3.17
C GLU A 281 -32.45 20.13 3.03
N VAL A 282 -31.58 20.52 2.11
CA VAL A 282 -30.31 19.82 1.83
C VAL A 282 -29.10 20.75 2.00
N PRO A 283 -27.95 20.23 2.48
CA PRO A 283 -26.75 21.03 2.74
C PRO A 283 -25.87 21.27 1.49
N PHE A 284 -26.39 21.00 0.29
CA PHE A 284 -25.70 21.15 -0.99
C PHE A 284 -26.64 21.79 -2.02
N LYS A 285 -26.08 22.57 -2.96
CA LYS A 285 -26.88 23.18 -4.03
C LYS A 285 -27.54 22.08 -4.88
N PRO A 286 -28.88 22.10 -5.04
CA PRO A 286 -29.61 21.08 -5.79
C PRO A 286 -29.11 21.04 -7.22
N THR A 287 -28.45 19.95 -7.62
CA THR A 287 -28.00 19.79 -8.99
C THR A 287 -29.08 19.04 -9.76
N PRO A 288 -29.68 19.65 -10.80
CA PRO A 288 -30.74 18.98 -11.56
C PRO A 288 -30.19 17.75 -12.29
N GLY A 289 -30.98 16.66 -12.29
CA GLY A 289 -30.57 15.36 -12.84
C GLY A 289 -29.86 14.42 -11.85
N LYS A 290 -29.64 14.83 -10.60
CA LYS A 290 -29.26 13.93 -9.49
C LYS A 290 -30.46 13.70 -8.56
N PRO A 291 -30.63 12.49 -7.99
CA PRO A 291 -31.68 12.21 -7.03
C PRO A 291 -31.47 13.02 -5.75
N ILE A 292 -32.53 13.63 -5.23
CA ILE A 292 -32.54 14.39 -3.97
C ILE A 292 -33.60 13.74 -3.08
N ARG A 293 -33.18 13.14 -1.98
CA ARG A 293 -34.07 12.34 -1.13
C ARG A 293 -34.19 12.93 0.27
N CYS A 294 -35.38 12.86 0.84
CA CYS A 294 -35.59 13.10 2.27
C CYS A 294 -34.91 12.00 3.09
N ARG A 295 -34.75 12.22 4.40
CA ARG A 295 -34.12 11.25 5.32
C ARG A 295 -34.77 9.88 5.24
N ASP A 296 -36.09 9.82 5.25
CA ASP A 296 -36.85 8.56 5.25
C ASP A 296 -36.71 7.81 3.92
N CYS A 297 -36.79 8.52 2.78
CA CYS A 297 -36.57 7.93 1.46
C CYS A 297 -35.12 7.51 1.25
N MET A 298 -34.17 8.18 1.90
CA MET A 298 -32.77 7.75 1.87
C MET A 298 -32.60 6.42 2.58
N SER A 299 -33.11 6.30 3.81
CA SER A 299 -33.06 5.06 4.59
C SER A 299 -33.68 3.89 3.82
N LYS A 300 -34.87 4.06 3.24
CA LYS A 300 -35.51 3.02 2.42
C LYS A 300 -34.64 2.46 1.29
N VAL A 301 -33.85 3.32 0.63
CA VAL A 301 -32.97 2.87 -0.46
C VAL A 301 -31.70 2.21 0.06
N ASN A 302 -31.14 2.69 1.17
CA ASN A 302 -30.00 2.01 1.81
C ASN A 302 -30.35 0.63 2.34
N ASP A 303 -31.55 0.50 2.89
CA ASP A 303 -32.05 -0.73 3.49
C ASP A 303 -32.58 -1.72 2.43
N GLY A 304 -32.58 -1.34 1.14
CA GLY A 304 -33.01 -2.19 0.02
C GLY A 304 -34.52 -2.44 -0.04
N THR A 305 -35.32 -1.71 0.72
CA THR A 305 -36.78 -1.90 0.83
C THR A 305 -37.58 -1.13 -0.22
N ALA A 306 -36.92 -0.31 -1.05
CA ALA A 306 -37.58 0.46 -2.11
C ALA A 306 -38.07 -0.44 -3.26
N THR A 307 -39.32 -0.27 -3.69
CA THR A 307 -39.89 -1.04 -4.79
C THR A 307 -39.30 -0.62 -6.13
N LYS A 308 -39.28 -1.56 -7.09
CA LYS A 308 -38.78 -1.31 -8.46
C LYS A 308 -39.59 -0.23 -9.19
N GLU A 309 -40.86 -0.07 -8.84
CA GLU A 309 -41.78 0.92 -9.39
C GLU A 309 -41.47 2.34 -8.90
N GLU A 310 -41.19 2.52 -7.61
CA GLU A 310 -40.80 3.83 -7.05
C GLU A 310 -39.49 4.33 -7.66
N LEU A 311 -38.51 3.44 -7.85
CA LEU A 311 -37.22 3.76 -8.47
C LEU A 311 -37.34 4.06 -9.98
N SER A 312 -38.32 3.45 -10.66
CA SER A 312 -38.55 3.72 -12.09
C SER A 312 -39.25 5.07 -12.30
N ALA A 313 -40.20 5.42 -11.44
CA ALA A 313 -40.83 6.74 -11.40
C ALA A 313 -39.82 7.85 -11.12
N GLU A 314 -38.93 7.68 -10.13
CA GLU A 314 -37.85 8.64 -9.83
C GLU A 314 -36.94 8.87 -11.06
N ARG A 315 -36.60 7.81 -11.80
CA ARG A 315 -35.79 7.91 -13.02
C ARG A 315 -36.49 8.70 -14.13
N GLN A 316 -37.81 8.59 -14.27
CA GLN A 316 -38.57 9.36 -15.27
C GLN A 316 -38.54 10.86 -14.95
N VAL A 317 -38.77 11.23 -13.69
CA VAL A 317 -38.68 12.62 -13.21
C VAL A 317 -37.28 13.20 -13.44
N LEU A 318 -36.24 12.42 -13.13
CA LEU A 318 -34.85 12.85 -13.36
C LEU A 318 -34.51 12.99 -14.85
N LYS A 319 -35.07 12.15 -15.72
CA LYS A 319 -34.87 12.25 -17.17
C LYS A 319 -35.50 13.52 -17.73
N ALA A 320 -36.71 13.87 -17.30
CA ALA A 320 -37.40 15.11 -17.68
C ALA A 320 -36.67 16.36 -17.14
N ALA A 321 -36.22 16.33 -15.88
CA ALA A 321 -35.43 17.42 -15.32
C ALA A 321 -34.10 17.62 -16.07
N ARG A 322 -33.47 16.52 -16.50
CA ARG A 322 -32.23 16.56 -17.27
C ARG A 322 -32.44 17.09 -18.69
N SER A 323 -33.53 16.74 -19.38
CA SER A 323 -33.84 17.28 -20.70
C SER A 323 -34.11 18.78 -20.66
N ASN A 324 -34.89 19.25 -19.67
CA ASN A 324 -35.16 20.69 -19.51
C ASN A 324 -33.88 21.48 -19.19
N MET A 325 -32.96 20.88 -18.42
CA MET A 325 -31.64 21.47 -18.20
C MET A 325 -30.77 21.52 -19.45
N LEU A 326 -30.76 20.46 -20.25
CA LEU A 326 -30.04 20.46 -21.53
C LEU A 326 -30.56 21.55 -22.46
N GLU A 327 -31.86 21.84 -22.45
CA GLU A 327 -32.42 22.95 -23.24
C GLU A 327 -31.99 24.33 -22.70
N SER A 328 -31.92 24.51 -21.37
CA SER A 328 -31.59 25.80 -20.73
C SER A 328 -30.09 26.08 -20.53
N SER A 329 -29.24 25.04 -20.60
CA SER A 329 -27.79 25.16 -20.35
C SER A 329 -27.03 25.84 -21.49
N GLY A 330 -27.71 26.07 -22.62
CA GLY A 330 -27.11 26.66 -23.82
C GLY A 330 -26.15 25.70 -24.52
N VAL A 331 -25.73 26.08 -25.72
CA VAL A 331 -24.75 25.34 -26.52
C VAL A 331 -23.58 26.25 -26.85
N LYS A 332 -22.36 25.72 -26.76
CA LYS A 332 -21.13 26.42 -27.14
C LYS A 332 -20.72 25.98 -28.53
N LEU A 333 -20.55 26.93 -29.43
CA LEU A 333 -20.11 26.75 -30.79
C LEU A 333 -18.65 27.16 -30.92
N PHE A 334 -17.91 26.40 -31.73
CA PHE A 334 -16.59 26.73 -32.23
C PHE A 334 -16.73 27.31 -33.64
N VAL A 335 -16.18 28.51 -33.83
CA VAL A 335 -16.16 29.19 -35.13
C VAL A 335 -14.71 29.28 -35.59
N GLY A 336 -14.37 28.55 -36.65
CA GLY A 336 -13.03 28.52 -37.25
C GLY A 336 -12.95 29.33 -38.54
N SER A 337 -11.72 29.57 -39.01
CA SER A 337 -11.44 30.26 -40.28
C SER A 337 -11.93 31.72 -40.29
N ILE A 338 -11.82 32.40 -39.15
CA ILE A 338 -12.19 33.82 -39.01
C ILE A 338 -11.03 34.70 -39.52
N SER A 339 -11.35 35.82 -40.17
CA SER A 339 -10.34 36.82 -40.56
C SER A 339 -9.61 37.38 -39.33
N TRP A 340 -8.33 37.73 -39.49
CA TRP A 340 -7.51 38.27 -38.40
C TRP A 340 -7.96 39.67 -37.95
N ASP A 341 -8.66 40.39 -38.83
CA ASP A 341 -9.20 41.74 -38.58
C ASP A 341 -10.61 41.73 -37.97
N ALA A 342 -11.20 40.54 -37.75
CA ALA A 342 -12.56 40.44 -37.22
C ALA A 342 -12.61 40.73 -35.71
N ASN A 343 -13.60 41.53 -35.31
CA ASN A 343 -13.84 41.88 -33.91
C ASN A 343 -15.00 41.06 -33.29
N GLU A 344 -15.02 41.00 -31.96
CA GLU A 344 -16.08 40.31 -31.21
C GLU A 344 -17.46 40.90 -31.47
N GLU A 345 -17.56 42.22 -31.72
CA GLU A 345 -18.80 42.90 -32.03
C GLU A 345 -19.41 42.44 -33.36
N ASP A 346 -18.59 42.17 -34.36
CA ASP A 346 -19.03 41.75 -35.70
C ASP A 346 -19.57 40.32 -35.66
N LEU A 347 -18.88 39.43 -34.94
CA LEU A 347 -19.39 38.09 -34.64
C LEU A 347 -20.68 38.15 -33.82
N ARG A 348 -20.76 39.04 -32.82
CA ARG A 348 -21.97 39.19 -32.02
C ARG A 348 -23.16 39.62 -32.87
N LYS A 349 -22.99 40.56 -33.79
CA LYS A 349 -24.06 41.00 -34.72
C LYS A 349 -24.53 39.84 -35.60
N LEU A 350 -23.61 39.10 -36.22
CA LEU A 350 -23.96 37.97 -37.08
C LEU A 350 -24.70 36.85 -36.35
N PHE A 351 -24.20 36.45 -35.20
CA PHE A 351 -24.77 35.32 -34.45
C PHE A 351 -26.01 35.71 -33.63
N SER A 352 -26.22 37.01 -33.36
CA SER A 352 -27.43 37.50 -32.65
C SER A 352 -28.72 37.34 -33.44
N THR A 353 -28.66 37.24 -34.77
CA THR A 353 -29.84 37.03 -35.63
C THR A 353 -30.52 35.68 -35.35
N PHE A 354 -29.78 34.69 -34.86
CA PHE A 354 -30.25 33.33 -34.65
C PHE A 354 -30.76 33.08 -33.23
N GLY A 355 -30.31 33.86 -32.25
CA GLY A 355 -30.71 33.72 -30.86
C GLY A 355 -29.88 34.57 -29.89
N GLU A 356 -30.24 34.50 -28.62
CA GLU A 356 -29.57 35.26 -27.57
C GLU A 356 -28.20 34.66 -27.21
N LEU A 357 -27.17 35.50 -27.27
CA LEU A 357 -25.78 35.14 -27.00
C LEU A 357 -25.42 35.42 -25.53
N LYS A 358 -24.98 34.38 -24.80
CA LYS A 358 -24.46 34.48 -23.43
C LYS A 358 -23.02 34.97 -23.41
N GLU A 359 -22.19 34.51 -24.34
CA GLU A 359 -20.75 34.80 -24.35
C GLU A 359 -20.20 34.71 -25.78
N VAL A 360 -19.33 35.65 -26.16
CA VAL A 360 -18.59 35.64 -27.42
C VAL A 360 -17.12 35.90 -27.04
N HIS A 361 -16.22 35.02 -27.44
CA HIS A 361 -14.80 35.12 -27.08
C HIS A 361 -13.92 34.71 -28.25
N ILE A 362 -13.09 35.63 -28.75
CA ILE A 362 -12.07 35.32 -29.76
C ILE A 362 -10.80 34.81 -29.08
N ALA A 363 -10.29 33.65 -29.51
CA ALA A 363 -9.05 33.12 -28.97
C ALA A 363 -7.85 33.91 -29.51
N LYS A 364 -7.26 34.73 -28.65
CA LYS A 364 -6.02 35.46 -28.93
C LYS A 364 -4.83 34.71 -28.32
N ASP A 365 -3.69 34.78 -29.00
CA ASP A 365 -2.44 34.21 -28.49
C ASP A 365 -1.92 35.03 -27.30
N ARG A 366 -1.46 34.35 -26.25
CA ARG A 366 -1.11 34.96 -24.96
C ARG A 366 0.20 35.76 -25.03
N GLU A 367 1.10 35.40 -25.94
CA GLU A 367 2.40 36.04 -26.09
C GLU A 367 2.39 37.15 -27.13
N THR A 368 1.68 36.97 -28.25
CA THR A 368 1.69 37.93 -29.37
C THR A 368 0.46 38.84 -29.43
N GLY A 369 -0.60 38.54 -28.67
CA GLY A 369 -1.87 39.29 -28.70
C GLY A 369 -2.67 39.15 -29.99
N LYS A 370 -2.16 38.41 -30.99
CA LYS A 370 -2.78 38.23 -32.30
C LYS A 370 -3.89 37.17 -32.23
N SER A 371 -4.96 37.38 -32.99
CA SER A 371 -6.09 36.45 -33.10
C SER A 371 -5.62 35.13 -33.74
N ARG A 372 -5.95 33.99 -33.11
CA ARG A 372 -5.60 32.66 -33.64
C ARG A 372 -6.52 32.18 -34.78
N GLY A 373 -7.42 33.04 -35.26
CA GLY A 373 -8.35 32.75 -36.36
C GLY A 373 -9.55 31.88 -35.97
N PHE A 374 -9.86 31.77 -34.67
CA PHE A 374 -11.04 31.06 -34.17
C PHE A 374 -11.68 31.75 -32.96
N ALA A 375 -12.98 31.53 -32.78
CA ALA A 375 -13.79 32.08 -31.70
C ALA A 375 -14.71 31.03 -31.08
N PHE A 376 -15.10 31.27 -29.84
CA PHE A 376 -16.10 30.50 -29.13
C PHE A 376 -17.33 31.37 -28.86
N ILE A 377 -18.51 30.84 -29.18
CA ILE A 377 -19.78 31.54 -29.01
C ILE A 377 -20.71 30.65 -28.20
N LYS A 378 -21.27 31.16 -27.11
CA LYS A 378 -22.20 30.44 -26.24
C LYS A 378 -23.61 31.01 -26.41
N PHE A 379 -24.53 30.20 -26.93
CA PHE A 379 -25.94 30.53 -27.02
C PHE A 379 -26.68 30.25 -25.71
N SER A 380 -27.78 30.96 -25.45
CA SER A 380 -28.63 30.70 -24.29
C SER A 380 -29.44 29.41 -24.42
N SER A 381 -29.84 29.06 -25.65
CA SER A 381 -30.67 27.92 -26.02
C SER A 381 -29.92 26.96 -26.94
N LEU A 382 -30.11 25.65 -26.74
CA LEU A 382 -29.53 24.61 -27.59
C LEU A 382 -30.12 24.64 -29.01
N LYS A 383 -31.42 24.95 -29.14
CA LYS A 383 -32.12 24.98 -30.45
C LYS A 383 -31.58 26.08 -31.35
N ASP A 384 -31.24 27.23 -30.78
CA ASP A 384 -30.78 28.40 -31.52
C ASP A 384 -29.35 28.20 -32.03
N GLY A 385 -28.47 27.61 -31.22
CA GLY A 385 -27.13 27.26 -31.67
C GLY A 385 -27.12 26.17 -32.76
N GLN A 386 -28.05 25.21 -32.73
CA GLN A 386 -28.18 24.21 -33.81
C GLN A 386 -28.65 24.82 -35.13
N LYS A 387 -29.52 25.83 -35.09
CA LYS A 387 -29.89 26.61 -36.28
C LYS A 387 -28.70 27.40 -36.82
N ALA A 388 -27.97 28.07 -35.93
CA ALA A 388 -26.79 28.83 -36.30
C ALA A 388 -25.72 27.95 -36.97
N VAL A 389 -25.47 26.72 -36.49
CA VAL A 389 -24.55 25.77 -37.14
C VAL A 389 -25.01 25.43 -38.56
N LYS A 390 -26.30 25.17 -38.77
CA LYS A 390 -26.82 24.76 -40.08
C LYS A 390 -26.79 25.88 -41.12
N GLU A 391 -27.01 27.12 -40.70
CA GLU A 391 -27.14 28.26 -41.61
C GLU A 391 -25.83 29.04 -41.80
N LEU A 392 -24.93 29.04 -40.82
CA LEU A 392 -23.68 29.81 -40.87
C LEU A 392 -22.42 28.99 -41.21
N ASP A 393 -22.48 27.66 -41.18
CA ASP A 393 -21.35 26.84 -41.62
C ASP A 393 -21.13 26.99 -43.13
N GLY A 394 -19.99 27.57 -43.52
CA GLY A 394 -19.65 27.87 -44.91
C GLY A 394 -20.03 29.29 -45.39
N ALA A 395 -20.59 30.14 -44.53
CA ALA A 395 -20.92 31.53 -44.86
C ALA A 395 -19.65 32.37 -45.09
N GLU A 396 -19.72 33.37 -45.98
CA GLU A 396 -18.61 34.29 -46.24
C GLU A 396 -18.63 35.47 -45.26
N PHE A 397 -17.53 35.64 -44.52
CA PHE A 397 -17.32 36.71 -43.56
C PHE A 397 -15.93 37.34 -43.76
N HIS A 398 -15.89 38.64 -44.04
CA HIS A 398 -14.66 39.37 -44.39
C HIS A 398 -13.80 38.67 -45.46
N GLY A 399 -14.43 38.16 -46.53
CA GLY A 399 -13.75 37.52 -47.65
C GLY A 399 -13.20 36.11 -47.37
N ARG A 400 -13.60 35.48 -46.25
CA ARG A 400 -13.26 34.09 -45.92
C ARG A 400 -14.50 33.31 -45.53
N LYS A 401 -14.53 32.02 -45.86
CA LYS A 401 -15.58 31.11 -45.42
C LYS A 401 -15.32 30.70 -43.97
N ILE A 402 -16.29 30.93 -43.10
CA ILE A 402 -16.23 30.51 -41.69
C ILE A 402 -16.73 29.07 -41.57
N SER A 403 -16.18 28.31 -40.62
CA SER A 403 -16.70 26.99 -40.27
C SER A 403 -17.28 27.03 -38.86
N VAL A 404 -18.50 26.55 -38.68
CA VAL A 404 -19.22 26.58 -37.40
C VAL A 404 -19.51 25.15 -36.96
N GLN A 405 -19.00 24.75 -35.81
CA GLN A 405 -19.17 23.40 -35.26
C GLN A 405 -19.64 23.47 -33.80
N GLU A 406 -20.39 22.48 -33.34
CA GLU A 406 -20.66 22.34 -31.90
C GLU A 406 -19.35 22.03 -31.17
N SER A 407 -18.98 22.87 -30.21
CA SER A 407 -17.76 22.69 -29.45
C SER A 407 -17.93 21.51 -28.49
N ASN A 408 -17.20 20.41 -28.72
CA ASN A 408 -17.03 19.35 -27.72
C ASN A 408 -16.18 19.90 -26.57
N GLU A 409 -16.80 20.62 -25.63
CA GLU A 409 -16.24 20.68 -24.28
C GLU A 409 -16.23 19.24 -23.78
N SER A 410 -15.02 18.67 -23.69
CA SER A 410 -14.78 17.39 -23.07
C SER A 410 -15.57 17.37 -21.77
N ARG A 411 -16.64 16.55 -21.74
CA ARG A 411 -17.38 16.24 -20.53
C ARG A 411 -16.30 15.91 -19.50
N GLY A 412 -16.14 16.76 -18.48
CA GLY A 412 -15.30 16.50 -17.32
C GLY A 412 -15.82 15.27 -16.58
N GLY A 413 -15.57 14.11 -17.17
CA GLY A 413 -15.87 12.79 -16.67
C GLY A 413 -14.59 12.26 -16.05
N SER A 414 -14.63 12.18 -14.72
CA SER A 414 -13.82 11.29 -13.89
C SER A 414 -13.18 10.16 -14.71
N GLY A 415 -11.84 10.12 -14.70
CA GLY A 415 -11.07 9.14 -15.44
C GLY A 415 -11.50 7.72 -15.12
N ASN A 416 -11.91 6.98 -16.16
CA ASN A 416 -11.89 5.53 -16.16
C ASN A 416 -11.02 5.08 -17.33
N ARG A 417 -9.71 4.96 -17.08
CA ARG A 417 -8.72 4.44 -18.03
C ARG A 417 -8.97 2.94 -18.22
N ARG A 418 -9.82 2.57 -19.17
CA ARG A 418 -9.77 1.23 -19.77
C ARG A 418 -8.75 1.26 -20.91
N ARG A 419 -7.55 0.76 -20.62
CA ARG A 419 -6.53 0.43 -21.62
C ARG A 419 -7.09 -0.69 -22.50
N HIS A 420 -7.47 -0.35 -23.73
CA HIS A 420 -7.44 -1.33 -24.83
C HIS A 420 -6.06 -1.24 -25.47
N GLY A 421 -5.25 -2.28 -25.26
CA GLY A 421 -4.02 -2.49 -26.01
C GLY A 421 -4.36 -2.73 -27.48
N ARG A 422 -3.70 -1.99 -28.35
CA ARG A 422 -3.60 -2.33 -29.77
C ARG A 422 -2.43 -3.29 -29.94
N LYS A 423 -2.71 -4.42 -30.59
CA LYS A 423 -1.73 -5.24 -31.29
C LYS A 423 -1.08 -4.43 -32.40
#